data_AF-M4ZBV9-F1
#
_entry.id   AF-M4ZBV9-F1
#
_cell.length_a   1.000
_cell.length_b   1.000
_cell.length_c   1.000
_cell.angle_alpha   90.00
_cell.angle_beta   90.00
_cell.angle_gamma   90.00
#
_symmetry.space_group_name_H-M   'P 1'
#
loop_
_entity.id
_entity.type
_entity.pdbx_description
1 polymer ?
#
loop_
_entity_poly.entity_id
_entity_poly.type
_entity_poly.pdbx_seq_one_letter_code
_entity_poly.pdbx_strand_id
1 'polypeptide(L)' 'MRSPEELAPLAMQIAMRADLMTRLREVRGCEDEDRVSKMIDEIRDYARSLDPRVTHAEGARLALMLAEHLDQRGTERP' A
#
# COMPACT_ATOMS: atom_id res chain seq x y z
N MET A 1 -10.53 -14.07 -1.65
CA MET A 1 -9.46 -13.12 -1.30
C MET A 1 -8.18 -13.67 -1.88
N ARG A 2 -7.48 -12.92 -2.73
CA ARG A 2 -6.25 -13.36 -3.39
C ARG A 2 -5.07 -13.54 -2.42
N SER A 3 -4.12 -14.40 -2.80
CA SER A 3 -2.86 -14.59 -2.06
C SER A 3 -1.92 -13.37 -2.21
N PRO A 4 -0.90 -13.21 -1.35
CA PRO A 4 0.11 -12.16 -1.52
C PRO A 4 0.82 -12.26 -2.87
N GLU A 5 1.10 -13.48 -3.36
CA GLU A 5 1.79 -13.66 -4.66
C GLU A 5 0.93 -13.15 -5.82
N GLU A 6 -0.39 -13.38 -5.75
CA GLU A 6 -1.34 -12.85 -6.74
C GLU A 6 -1.49 -11.33 -6.69
N LEU A 7 -1.30 -10.72 -5.51
CA LEU A 7 -1.37 -9.28 -5.31
C LEU A 7 -0.03 -8.56 -5.56
N ALA A 8 1.09 -9.28 -5.58
CA ALA A 8 2.43 -8.70 -5.74
C ALA A 8 2.59 -7.87 -7.03
N PRO A 9 2.11 -8.30 -8.21
CA PRO A 9 2.19 -7.49 -9.43
C PRO A 9 1.40 -6.17 -9.32
N LEU A 10 0.28 -6.21 -8.60
CA LEU A 10 -0.54 -5.03 -8.34
C LEU A 10 0.17 -4.09 -7.35
N ALA A 11 0.73 -4.63 -6.27
CA ALA A 11 1.53 -3.88 -5.32
C ALA A 11 2.74 -3.20 -5.98
N MET A 12 3.44 -3.88 -6.90
CA MET A 12 4.56 -3.28 -7.65
C MET A 12 4.11 -2.09 -8.50
N GLN A 13 2.97 -2.19 -9.19
CA GLN A 13 2.42 -1.06 -9.96
C GLN A 13 2.03 0.12 -9.06
N ILE A 14 1.48 -0.16 -7.88
CA ILE A 14 1.17 0.87 -6.89
C ILE A 14 2.45 1.53 -6.36
N ALA A 15 3.50 0.74 -6.12
CA ALA A 15 4.78 1.24 -5.64
C ALA A 15 5.49 2.18 -6.64
N MET A 16 5.15 2.11 -7.94
CA MET A 16 5.65 3.06 -8.94
C MET A 16 5.05 4.47 -8.79
N ARG A 17 3.96 4.61 -8.03
CA ARG A 17 3.30 5.90 -7.78
C ARG A 17 3.98 6.62 -6.60
N ALA A 18 4.99 7.42 -6.93
CA ALA A 18 5.85 8.09 -5.95
C ALA A 18 5.09 8.98 -4.95
N ASP A 19 4.03 9.68 -5.37
CA ASP A 19 3.23 10.54 -4.50
C ASP A 19 2.44 9.75 -3.44
N LEU A 20 1.96 8.57 -3.81
CA LEU A 20 1.23 7.68 -2.91
C LEU A 20 2.20 7.02 -1.92
N MET A 21 3.36 6.56 -2.40
CA MET A 21 4.40 5.98 -1.54
C MET A 21 4.99 6.99 -0.56
N THR A 22 5.13 8.25 -0.96
CA THR A 22 5.57 9.34 -0.06
C THR A 22 4.58 9.54 1.08
N ARG A 23 3.29 9.64 0.77
CA ARG A 23 2.24 9.80 1.79
C ARG A 23 2.11 8.56 2.67
N LEU A 24 2.22 7.36 2.12
CA LEU A 24 2.24 6.12 2.92
C LEU A 24 3.40 6.12 3.92
N ARG A 25 4.59 6.62 3.52
CA ARG A 25 5.74 6.77 4.41
C ARG A 25 5.48 7.77 5.54
N GLU A 26 4.73 8.84 5.30
CA GLU A 26 4.36 9.84 6.33
C GLU A 26 3.33 9.32 7.33
N VAL A 27 2.44 8.43 6.88
CA VAL A 27 1.42 7.79 7.74
C VAL A 27 2.00 6.60 8.51
N ARG A 28 3.18 6.12 8.12
CA ARG A 28 3.87 5.02 8.79
C ARG A 28 4.22 5.38 10.24
N GLY A 29 3.77 4.55 11.18
CA GLY A 29 3.98 4.78 12.62
C GLY A 29 3.10 5.89 13.20
N CYS A 30 2.09 6.36 12.45
CA CYS A 30 1.11 7.28 12.95
C CYS A 30 0.11 6.53 13.86
N GLU A 31 -0.11 7.04 15.06
CA GLU A 31 -1.11 6.51 16.01
C GLU A 31 -2.53 6.98 15.68
N ASP A 32 -2.69 7.87 14.69
CA ASP A 32 -3.97 8.35 14.21
C ASP A 32 -4.61 7.30 13.29
N GLU A 33 -5.52 6.50 13.87
CA GLU A 33 -6.25 5.44 13.18
C GLU A 33 -7.08 5.96 11.99
N ASP A 34 -7.68 7.15 12.10
CA ASP A 34 -8.45 7.76 11.01
C ASP A 34 -7.55 8.08 9.82
N ARG A 35 -6.34 8.57 10.09
CA ARG A 35 -5.34 8.86 9.05
C ARG A 35 -4.81 7.59 8.40
N VAL A 36 -4.60 6.53 9.17
CA VAL A 36 -4.22 5.20 8.65
C VAL A 36 -5.33 4.61 7.79
N SER A 37 -6.58 4.69 8.24
CA SER A 37 -7.74 4.18 7.48
C SER A 37 -7.89 4.90 6.14
N LYS A 38 -7.77 6.24 6.11
CA LYS A 38 -7.80 7.03 4.87
C LYS A 38 -6.71 6.63 3.89
N MET A 39 -5.50 6.33 4.39
CA MET A 39 -4.41 5.85 3.54
C MET A 39 -4.73 4.49 2.90
N ILE A 40 -5.32 3.57 3.67
CA ILE A 40 -5.76 2.27 3.15
C ILE A 40 -6.83 2.44 2.07
N ASP A 41 -7.80 3.35 2.28
CA ASP A 41 -8.84 3.66 1.30
C ASP A 41 -8.24 4.27 0.01
N GLU A 42 -7.29 5.20 0.12
CA GLU A 42 -6.59 5.77 -1.04
C GLU A 42 -5.84 4.72 -1.84
N ILE A 43 -5.13 3.80 -1.17
CA ILE A 43 -4.43 2.69 -1.82
C ILE A 43 -5.42 1.77 -2.51
N ARG A 44 -6.55 1.45 -1.87
CA ARG A 44 -7.61 0.63 -2.44
C ARG A 44 -8.24 1.30 -3.66
N ASP A 45 -8.56 2.57 -3.60
CA ASP A 45 -9.19 3.29 -4.71
C ASP A 45 -8.25 3.37 -5.91
N TYR A 46 -6.96 3.62 -5.67
CA TYR A 46 -5.98 3.53 -6.74
C TYR A 46 -5.84 2.11 -7.28
N ALA A 47 -5.78 1.10 -6.41
CA ALA A 47 -5.75 -0.31 -6.82
C ALA A 47 -6.98 -0.70 -7.65
N ARG A 48 -8.16 -0.15 -7.35
CA ARG A 48 -9.40 -0.35 -8.12
C ARG A 48 -9.37 0.29 -9.50
N SER A 49 -8.60 1.35 -9.68
CA SER A 49 -8.40 1.94 -11.01
C SER A 49 -7.57 1.04 -11.92
N LEU A 50 -6.70 0.20 -11.35
CA LEU A 50 -5.91 -0.82 -12.05
C LEU A 50 -6.66 -2.15 -12.18
N ASP A 51 -7.35 -2.57 -11.12
CA ASP A 51 -8.16 -3.77 -11.07
C ASP A 51 -9.46 -3.53 -10.29
N PRO A 52 -10.62 -3.37 -10.96
CA PRO A 52 -11.89 -3.06 -10.31
C PRO A 52 -12.39 -4.17 -9.38
N ARG A 53 -11.80 -5.38 -9.41
CA ARG A 53 -12.17 -6.51 -8.55
C ARG A 53 -11.52 -6.43 -7.16
N VAL A 54 -10.64 -5.45 -6.92
CA VAL A 54 -10.00 -5.25 -5.61
C VAL A 54 -11.05 -5.02 -4.53
N THR A 55 -11.07 -5.94 -3.58
CA THR A 55 -11.94 -5.87 -2.40
C THR A 55 -11.32 -5.00 -1.29
N HIS A 56 -12.12 -4.66 -0.27
CA HIS A 56 -11.62 -3.92 0.89
C HIS A 56 -10.46 -4.65 1.60
N ALA A 57 -10.61 -5.96 1.84
CA ALA A 57 -9.58 -6.77 2.48
C ALA A 57 -8.28 -6.84 1.65
N GLU A 58 -8.40 -6.89 0.32
CA GLU A 58 -7.23 -6.84 -0.57
C GLU A 58 -6.56 -5.45 -0.56
N GLY A 59 -7.33 -4.37 -0.46
CA GLY A 59 -6.80 -3.01 -0.29
C GLY A 59 -5.95 -2.86 0.97
N ALA A 60 -6.44 -3.35 2.12
CA ALA A 60 -5.67 -3.37 3.36
C ALA A 60 -4.40 -4.23 3.25
N ARG A 61 -4.49 -5.38 2.58
CA ARG A 61 -3.33 -6.26 2.34
C ARG A 61 -2.28 -5.60 1.44
N LEU A 62 -2.70 -4.90 0.39
CA LEU A 62 -1.81 -4.12 -0.47
C LEU A 62 -1.11 -3.02 0.32
N ALA A 63 -1.84 -2.29 1.18
CA ALA A 63 -1.25 -1.27 2.04
C ALA A 63 -0.16 -1.84 2.97
N LEU A 64 -0.39 -3.01 3.56
CA LEU A 64 0.61 -3.71 4.37
C LEU A 64 1.84 -4.11 3.54
N MET A 65 1.65 -4.73 2.37
CA MET A 65 2.74 -5.12 1.48
C MET A 65 3.60 -3.93 1.04
N LEU A 66 2.97 -2.79 0.77
CA LEU A 66 3.67 -1.55 0.40
C LEU A 66 4.47 -0.96 1.58
N ALA A 67 3.93 -1.03 2.80
CA ALA A 67 4.63 -0.61 4.00
C ALA A 67 5.86 -1.50 4.30
N GLU A 68 5.74 -2.82 4.14
CA GLU A 68 6.87 -3.75 4.24
C GLU A 68 7.94 -3.46 3.16
N HIS A 69 7.52 -3.08 1.95
CA HIS A 69 8.44 -2.71 0.88
C HIS A 69 9.22 -1.42 1.20
N LEU A 70 8.59 -0.47 1.90
CA LEU A 70 9.28 0.72 2.41
C LEU A 70 10.30 0.38 3.50
N ASP A 71 10.05 -0.63 4.34
CA ASP A 71 11.00 -1.11 5.35
C ASP A 71 12.26 -1.70 4.71
N GLN A 72 12.08 -2.57 3.73
CA GLN A 72 13.17 -3.24 3.04
C GLN A 72 14.08 -2.27 2.27
N ARG A 73 13.51 -1.17 1.75
CA ARG A 73 14.27 -0.09 1.09
C ARG A 73 14.85 0.95 2.05
N GLY A 74 14.41 0.96 3.31
CA GLY A 74 14.98 1.81 4.37
C GLY A 74 16.25 1.23 4.98
N THR A 75 16.53 -0.05 4.77
CA THR A 75 17.71 -0.77 5.30
C THR A 75 18.98 -0.63 4.45
N GLU A 76 18.94 0.07 3.31
CA GLU A 76 20.15 0.53 2.61
C GLU A 76 20.63 1.85 3.24
N ARG A 77 21.20 1.78 4.45
CA ARG A 77 22.02 2.87 5.00
C ARG A 77 23.49 2.64 4.63
N PRO A 78 24.23 3.66 4.12
CA PRO A 78 25.68 3.60 4.02
C PRO A 78 26.36 3.54 5.39
#